data_AF-A0A934H7X1-F1
#
_entry.id   AF-A0A934H7X1-F1
#
_cell.length_a   1.000
_cell.length_b   1.000
_cell.length_c   1.000
_cell.angle_alpha   90.00
_cell.angle_beta   90.00
_cell.angle_gamma   90.00
#
_symmetry.space_group_name_H-M   'P 1'
#
loop_
_entity.id
_entity.type
_entity.pdbx_description
1 polymer ?
#
loop_
_entity_poly.entity_id
_entity_poly.type
_entity_poly.pdbx_seq_one_letter_code
_entity_poly.pdbx_strand_id
1 'polypeptide(L)' 'GLLAEYEGEVQVHVLMLRTQQHRNTIAPARTPREIFLWDAIMAHWIACYESELEWVRQLRQDLSHQP' A
#
# COMPACT_ATOMS: atom_id res chain seq x y z
N GLY A 1 1.69 -16.91 12.03
CA GLY A 1 2.94 -16.52 12.70
C GLY A 1 3.07 -15.04 12.55
N LEU A 2 3.43 -14.31 13.62
CA LEU A 2 3.23 -12.86 13.72
C LEU A 2 3.63 -12.07 12.46
N LEU A 3 4.82 -12.33 11.92
CA LEU A 3 5.32 -11.62 10.73
C LEU A 3 4.56 -11.97 9.45
N ALA A 4 4.08 -13.21 9.31
CA ALA A 4 3.31 -13.63 8.14
C ALA A 4 1.88 -13.07 8.15
N GLU A 5 1.28 -12.93 9.34
CA GLU A 5 -0.02 -12.25 9.50
C GLU A 5 0.12 -10.77 9.14
N TYR A 6 1.16 -10.12 9.66
CA TYR A 6 1.44 -8.73 9.34
C TYR A 6 1.78 -8.49 7.86
N GLU A 7 2.58 -9.36 7.21
CA GLU A 7 2.81 -9.29 5.75
C GLU A 7 1.49 -9.33 4.97
N GLY A 8 0.56 -10.20 5.40
CA GLY A 8 -0.77 -10.32 4.81
C GLY A 8 -1.61 -9.05 4.96
N GLU A 9 -1.60 -8.42 6.14
CA GLU A 9 -2.30 -7.15 6.38
C GLU A 9 -1.78 -6.03 5.47
N VAL A 10 -0.45 -5.87 5.41
CA VAL A 10 0.18 -4.86 4.54
C VAL A 10 -0.15 -5.13 3.06
N GLN A 11 -0.15 -6.39 2.64
CA GLN A 11 -0.52 -6.77 1.26
C GLN A 11 -1.97 -6.42 0.94
N VAL A 12 -2.91 -6.61 1.88
CA VAL A 12 -4.32 -6.21 1.71
C VAL A 12 -4.45 -4.70 1.57
N HIS A 13 -3.71 -3.91 2.36
CA HIS A 13 -3.71 -2.45 2.25
C HIS A 13 -3.25 -1.96 0.87
N VAL A 14 -2.15 -2.52 0.35
CA VAL A 14 -1.68 -2.21 -1.03
C VAL A 14 -2.77 -2.52 -2.06
N LEU A 15 -3.38 -3.70 -1.97
CA LEU A 15 -4.42 -4.12 -2.93
C LEU A 15 -5.65 -3.21 -2.88
N MET A 16 -6.09 -2.84 -1.68
CA MET A 16 -7.23 -1.96 -1.48
C MET A 16 -6.99 -0.58 -2.10
N LEU A 17 -5.83 0.02 -1.82
CA LEU A 17 -5.48 1.35 -2.33
C LEU A 17 -5.34 1.38 -3.86
N ARG A 18 -4.68 0.37 -4.45
CA ARG A 18 -4.60 0.24 -5.91
C ARG A 18 -5.99 0.08 -6.53
N THR A 19 -6.86 -0.72 -5.93
CA THR A 19 -8.24 -0.89 -6.39
C THR A 19 -9.02 0.42 -6.31
N GLN A 20 -8.83 1.19 -5.25
CA GLN A 20 -9.49 2.48 -5.04
C GLN A 20 -9.00 3.54 -6.03
N GLN A 21 -7.70 3.56 -6.34
CA GLN A 21 -7.12 4.41 -7.38
C GLN A 21 -7.73 4.08 -8.76
N HIS A 22 -7.81 2.79 -9.12
CA HIS A 22 -8.35 2.36 -10.42
C HIS A 22 -9.84 2.64 -10.59
N ARG A 23 -10.63 2.56 -9.52
CA ARG A 23 -12.09 2.74 -9.60
C ARG A 23 -12.52 4.21 -9.66
N ASN A 24 -11.61 5.16 -9.43
CA ASN A 24 -11.89 6.60 -9.32
C ASN A 24 -13.12 6.90 -8.41
N THR A 25 -13.43 5.99 -7.48
CA THR A 25 -14.70 5.93 -6.74
C THR A 25 -14.78 6.90 -5.57
N ILE A 26 -13.80 7.79 -5.41
CA ILE A 26 -13.64 8.53 -4.16
C ILE A 26 -14.53 9.79 -4.09
N ALA A 27 -14.96 10.43 -5.19
CA ALA A 27 -15.98 11.48 -5.12
C ALA A 27 -16.46 11.98 -6.51
N PRO A 28 -17.74 12.36 -6.67
CA PRO A 28 -18.30 12.88 -7.91
C PRO A 28 -18.06 14.38 -8.19
N ALA A 29 -17.33 15.12 -7.35
CA ALA A 29 -17.21 16.58 -7.45
C ALA A 29 -15.76 17.08 -7.28
N ARG A 30 -14.82 16.58 -8.09
CA ARG A 30 -13.42 17.03 -8.05
C ARG A 30 -13.14 18.00 -9.18
N THR A 31 -12.82 19.25 -8.84
CA THR A 31 -12.12 20.16 -9.75
C THR A 31 -10.80 19.51 -10.22
N PRO A 32 -10.21 19.92 -11.37
CA PRO A 32 -8.95 19.35 -11.84
C PRO A 32 -7.82 19.37 -10.80
N ARG A 33 -7.80 20.39 -9.94
CA ARG A 33 -6.85 20.51 -8.83
C ARG A 33 -7.05 19.42 -7.77
N GLU A 34 -8.29 19.14 -7.39
CA GLU A 34 -8.60 18.11 -6.40
C GLU A 34 -8.31 16.71 -6.94
N ILE A 35 -8.54 16.46 -8.24
CA ILE A 35 -8.13 15.21 -8.88
C ILE A 35 -6.62 15.01 -8.72
N PHE A 36 -5.83 16.01 -9.13
CA PHE A 36 -4.38 15.95 -9.04
C PHE A 36 -3.89 15.71 -7.60
N LEU A 37 -4.44 16.44 -6.62
CA LEU A 37 -4.07 16.27 -5.22
C LEU A 37 -4.41 14.88 -4.70
N TRP A 38 -5.58 14.37 -5.03
CA TRP A 38 -5.98 13.04 -4.60
C TRP A 38 -5.15 11.93 -5.26
N ASP A 39 -4.83 12.06 -6.54
CA ASP A 39 -3.96 11.11 -7.23
C ASP A 39 -2.56 11.11 -6.61
N ALA A 40 -2.02 12.28 -6.28
CA ALA A 40 -0.74 12.41 -5.60
C ALA A 40 -0.75 11.78 -4.19
N ILE A 41 -1.82 11.99 -3.41
CA ILE A 41 -1.98 11.39 -2.08
C ILE A 41 -2.09 9.86 -2.16
N MET A 42 -2.92 9.34 -3.08
CA MET A 42 -3.06 7.90 -3.28
C MET A 42 -1.74 7.26 -3.71
N ALA A 43 -1.03 7.88 -4.66
CA ALA A 43 0.28 7.40 -5.12
C ALA A 43 1.30 7.36 -3.97
N HIS A 44 1.30 8.39 -3.11
CA HIS A 44 2.18 8.41 -1.93
C HIS A 44 1.86 7.29 -0.95
N TRP A 45 0.58 7.07 -0.62
CA TRP A 45 0.18 5.99 0.29
C TRP A 45 0.54 4.61 -0.27
N ILE A 46 0.29 4.37 -1.56
CA ILE A 46 0.68 3.12 -2.22
C ILE A 46 2.19 2.91 -2.13
N ALA A 47 3.00 3.93 -2.41
CA ALA A 47 4.45 3.82 -2.31
C ALA A 47 4.94 3.51 -0.88
N CYS A 48 4.30 4.09 0.14
CA CYS A 48 4.62 3.78 1.54
C CYS A 48 4.33 2.31 1.86
N TYR A 49 3.13 1.82 1.55
CA TYR A 49 2.76 0.43 1.85
C TYR A 49 3.54 -0.58 1.00
N GLU A 50 3.93 -0.25 -0.23
CA GLU A 50 4.82 -1.09 -1.04
C GLU A 50 6.22 -1.18 -0.43
N SER A 51 6.75 -0.05 0.06
CA SER A 51 8.04 -0.01 0.74
C SER A 51 8.01 -0.80 2.05
N GLU A 52 6.91 -0.69 2.81
CA GLU A 52 6.69 -1.46 4.02
C GLU A 52 6.57 -2.96 3.74
N LEU A 53 5.83 -3.35 2.69
CA LEU A 53 5.71 -4.75 2.27
C LEU A 53 7.06 -5.35 1.90
N GLU A 54 7.89 -4.60 1.17
CA GLU A 54 9.24 -5.03 0.82
C GLU A 54 10.11 -5.19 2.07
N TRP A 55 10.05 -4.24 3.00
CA TRP A 55 10.77 -4.33 4.27
C TRP A 55 10.34 -5.58 5.08
N VAL A 56 9.05 -5.87 5.19
CA VAL A 56 8.55 -7.06 5.91
C VAL A 56 9.04 -8.35 5.26
N ARG A 57 9.05 -8.41 3.93
CA ARG A 57 9.57 -9.56 3.18
C ARG A 57 11.05 -9.78 3.41
N GLN A 58 11.84 -8.71 3.39
CA GLN A 58 13.26 -8.77 3.71
C GLN A 58 13.49 -9.25 5.14
N LEU A 59 12.76 -8.67 6.11
CA LEU A 59 12.84 -9.08 7.51
C LEU A 59 12.50 -10.57 7.70
N ARG A 60 11.53 -11.09 6.94
CA ARG A 60 11.17 -12.51 6.96
C ARG A 60 12.31 -13.39 6.46
N GLN A 61 12.98 -12.96 5.40
CA GLN A 61 14.14 -13.66 4.85
C GLN A 61 15.32 -13.64 5.83
N ASP A 62 15.61 -12.49 6.42
CA ASP A 62 16.71 -12.34 7.38
C ASP A 62 16.51 -13.24 8.60
N LEU A 63 15.29 -13.27 9.15
CA LEU A 63 14.93 -14.15 10.26
C LEU A 63 15.00 -15.64 9.89
N SER A 64 14.69 -16.01 8.64
CA SER A 64 14.81 -17.39 8.17
C SER A 64 16.26 -17.85 7.95
N HIS A 65 17.19 -16.91 7.77
CA HIS A 65 18.63 -17.17 7.64
C HIS A 65 19.37 -17.06 8.98
N GLN A 66 18.67 -16.78 10.08
CA GLN A 66 19.24 -16.75 11.41
C GLN A 66 19.36 -18.19 11.96
N PRO A 67 20.53 -18.60 12.48
CA PRO A 67 20.76 -19.96 12.98
C PRO A 67 19.99 -20.28 14.27
#